data_AF-A0A7C4CRM8-F1
#
_entry.id   AF-A0A7C4CRM8-F1
#
_cell.length_a   1.000
_cell.length_b   1.000
_cell.length_c   1.000
_cell.angle_alpha   90.00
_cell.angle_beta   90.00
_cell.angle_gamma   90.00
#
_symmetry.space_group_name_H-M   'P 1'
#
loop_
_entity.id
_entity.type
_entity.pdbx_description
1 polymer ?
#
loop_
_entity_poly.entity_id
_entity_poly.type
_entity_poly.pdbx_seq_one_letter_code
_entity_poly.pdbx_strand_id
1 'polypeptide(L)'
;MLERYCFKASSEKLELGLRSLIIFKHHPPCIKGAPEYKVQRYKAITGRITMKSFRETFSFMRVYSSLTKVLTDHKLAALGDAFINFAYSLALSAKRGKPSGARVKGAVLAKAFRKAGLREHMPSRISSHMMADAAEALIVYAWLQNHITLEECVVTLCKAEDSVEGFAELLSKIRERVKF
;
A
#
# COMPACT_ATOMS: atom_id res chain seq x y z
N MET A 1 10.33 25.13 27.04
CA MET A 1 11.20 25.63 25.95
C MET A 1 11.37 24.47 24.97
N LEU A 2 10.55 24.41 23.92
CA LEU A 2 10.53 23.33 22.92
C LEU A 2 11.35 23.79 21.72
N GLU A 3 12.58 23.29 21.59
CA GLU A 3 13.35 23.50 20.36
C GLU A 3 12.81 22.61 19.24
N ARG A 4 12.54 23.28 18.12
CA ARG A 4 12.00 22.75 16.88
C ARG A 4 13.07 21.86 16.22
N TYR A 5 12.82 20.57 16.09
CA TYR A 5 13.59 19.75 15.15
C TYR A 5 13.11 20.03 13.72
N CYS A 6 13.77 21.00 13.11
CA CYS A 6 13.66 21.35 11.71
C CYS A 6 14.34 20.24 10.88
N PHE A 7 13.57 19.50 10.10
CA PHE A 7 14.05 18.47 9.18
C PHE A 7 14.79 19.15 8.01
N LYS A 8 16.11 19.32 8.10
CA LYS A 8 16.93 19.71 6.94
C LYS A 8 17.21 18.48 6.09
N ALA A 9 16.40 18.28 5.06
CA ALA A 9 16.70 17.36 3.98
C ALA A 9 17.85 17.93 3.13
N SER A 10 18.99 17.24 3.07
CA SER A 10 20.02 17.49 2.05
C SER A 10 19.74 16.56 0.87
N SER A 11 19.38 17.14 -0.28
CA SER A 11 19.14 16.43 -1.54
C SER A 11 20.40 16.46 -2.37
N GLU A 12 21.17 15.37 -2.37
CA GLU A 12 22.21 15.17 -3.37
C GLU A 12 21.56 14.48 -4.59
N LYS A 13 21.37 15.24 -5.67
CA LYS A 13 20.89 14.70 -6.95
C LYS A 13 22.06 14.01 -7.65
N LEU A 14 22.05 12.69 -7.69
CA LEU A 14 22.80 11.96 -8.71
C LEU A 14 21.91 11.85 -9.94
N GLU A 15 22.25 12.61 -10.98
CA GLU A 15 21.63 12.45 -12.30
C GLU A 15 22.05 11.12 -12.91
N LEU A 16 21.21 10.10 -12.71
CA LEU A 16 21.10 8.97 -13.63
C LEU A 16 19.61 8.78 -13.90
N GLY A 17 19.23 9.05 -15.15
CA GLY A 17 17.86 8.95 -15.63
C GLY A 17 17.28 7.57 -15.38
N LEU A 18 16.40 7.49 -14.37
CA LEU A 18 15.22 6.63 -14.22
C LEU A 18 14.84 6.63 -12.73
N ARG A 19 13.76 7.37 -12.41
CA ARG A 19 12.95 7.35 -11.17
C ARG A 19 13.70 7.06 -9.86
N SER A 20 14.07 8.15 -9.21
CA SER A 20 14.36 8.33 -7.78
C SER A 20 14.06 7.15 -6.86
N LEU A 21 15.12 6.43 -6.45
CA LEU A 21 15.10 5.58 -5.27
C LEU A 21 15.61 6.42 -4.08
N ILE A 22 14.71 6.86 -3.20
CA ILE A 22 15.11 7.52 -1.95
C ILE A 22 15.64 6.42 -1.01
N ILE A 23 16.96 6.29 -0.91
CA ILE A 23 17.59 5.44 0.10
C ILE A 23 17.66 6.24 1.41
N PHE A 24 16.79 5.93 2.36
CA PHE A 24 16.92 6.42 3.73
C PHE A 24 18.13 5.74 4.38
N LYS A 25 19.28 6.42 4.41
CA LYS A 25 20.38 6.04 5.32
C LYS A 25 19.96 6.41 6.74
N HIS A 26 19.29 5.49 7.44
CA HIS A 26 19.22 5.57 8.89
C HIS A 26 20.60 5.25 9.46
N HIS A 27 21.27 6.24 10.06
CA HIS A 27 22.24 5.95 11.10
C HIS A 27 21.44 5.51 12.33
N PRO A 28 21.59 4.27 12.82
CA PRO A 28 20.95 3.88 14.07
C PRO A 28 21.53 4.72 15.22
N PRO A 29 20.71 5.19 16.17
CA PRO A 29 21.23 5.84 17.37
C PRO A 29 22.07 4.83 18.16
N CYS A 30 23.29 5.24 18.55
CA CYS A 30 24.19 4.46 19.39
C CYS A 30 23.54 4.19 20.76
N ILE A 31 22.88 3.04 20.91
CA ILE A 31 22.48 2.52 22.23
C ILE A 31 23.67 1.72 22.76
N LYS A 32 24.38 2.27 23.75
CA LYS A 32 25.47 1.55 24.44
C LYS A 32 24.87 0.37 25.21
N GLY A 33 25.31 -0.86 24.91
CA GLY A 33 24.97 -2.07 25.67
C GLY A 33 23.97 -3.05 25.02
N ALA A 34 23.59 -2.87 23.76
CA ALA A 34 22.78 -3.86 23.06
C ALA A 34 23.62 -5.11 22.67
N PRO A 35 23.10 -6.34 22.83
CA PRO A 35 23.80 -7.54 22.38
C PRO A 35 24.02 -7.48 20.87
N GLU A 36 25.24 -7.81 20.45
CA GLU A 36 25.67 -7.80 19.06
C GLU A 36 24.97 -8.92 18.28
N TYR A 37 23.75 -8.64 17.80
CA TYR A 37 23.08 -9.51 16.85
C TYR A 37 23.90 -9.50 15.56
N LYS A 38 24.51 -10.64 15.21
CA LYS A 38 25.16 -10.86 13.92
C LYS A 38 24.16 -10.60 12.80
N VAL A 39 24.18 -9.39 12.26
CA VAL A 39 23.43 -9.03 11.06
C VAL A 39 24.08 -9.82 9.92
N GLN A 40 23.48 -10.94 9.57
CA GLN A 40 23.84 -11.69 8.39
C GLN A 40 23.52 -10.80 7.20
N ARG A 41 24.53 -10.12 6.67
CA ARG A 41 24.44 -9.30 5.47
C ARG A 41 24.01 -10.22 4.33
N TYR A 42 22.71 -10.26 4.06
CA TYR A 42 22.22 -10.74 2.78
C TYR A 42 22.93 -9.90 1.72
N LYS A 43 23.82 -10.53 0.94
CA LYS A 43 24.41 -9.90 -0.24
C LYS A 43 23.24 -9.35 -1.05
N ALA A 44 23.18 -8.04 -1.19
CA ALA A 44 22.21 -7.40 -2.07
C ALA A 44 22.33 -8.09 -3.42
N ILE A 45 21.28 -8.79 -3.82
CA ILE A 45 21.16 -9.30 -5.19
C ILE A 45 21.07 -8.04 -6.04
N THR A 46 22.22 -7.55 -6.50
CA THR A 46 22.38 -6.45 -7.46
C THR A 46 21.98 -6.89 -8.87
N GLY A 47 21.13 -7.92 -8.99
CA GLY A 47 20.41 -8.21 -10.20
C GLY A 47 19.27 -7.20 -10.33
N ARG A 48 19.28 -6.40 -11.40
CA ARG A 48 18.09 -5.68 -11.86
C ARG A 48 16.95 -6.69 -12.03
N ILE A 49 16.11 -6.87 -11.01
CA ILE A 49 14.79 -7.46 -11.19
C ILE A 49 14.03 -6.40 -11.99
N THR A 50 13.97 -6.59 -13.30
CA THR A 50 13.11 -5.75 -14.13
C THR A 50 11.67 -6.05 -13.72
N MET A 51 10.79 -5.04 -13.79
CA MET A 51 9.36 -5.25 -13.48
C MET A 51 8.71 -6.32 -14.35
N LYS A 52 9.33 -6.61 -15.51
CA LYS A 52 8.97 -7.71 -16.40
C LYS A 52 9.28 -9.08 -15.78
N SER A 53 10.49 -9.28 -15.26
CA SER A 53 10.84 -10.55 -14.59
C SER A 53 10.07 -10.76 -13.29
N PHE A 54 9.70 -9.68 -12.58
CA PHE A 54 8.86 -9.77 -11.38
C PHE A 54 7.47 -10.35 -11.69
N ARG A 55 6.82 -9.92 -12.78
CA ARG A 55 5.52 -10.45 -13.21
C ARG A 55 5.61 -11.91 -13.68
N GLU A 56 6.69 -12.26 -14.37
CA GLU A 56 6.95 -13.64 -14.80
C GLU A 56 7.19 -14.60 -13.62
N THR A 57 7.68 -14.07 -12.49
CA THR A 57 7.97 -14.86 -11.28
C THR A 57 6.70 -15.29 -10.52
N PHE A 58 5.60 -14.55 -10.65
CA PHE A 58 4.39 -14.79 -9.87
C PHE A 58 3.19 -15.10 -10.78
N SER A 59 2.88 -16.38 -10.93
CA SER A 59 1.76 -16.88 -11.78
C SER A 59 0.37 -16.37 -11.35
N PHE A 60 0.24 -15.82 -10.14
CA PHE A 60 -0.98 -15.19 -9.63
C PHE A 60 -1.12 -13.72 -10.04
N MET A 61 -0.07 -13.06 -10.56
CA MET A 61 -0.10 -11.67 -11.05
C MET A 61 -0.71 -11.57 -12.45
N ARG A 62 -1.83 -12.27 -12.67
CA ARG A 62 -2.54 -12.25 -13.95
C ARG A 62 -3.13 -10.87 -14.21
N VAL A 63 -3.09 -10.46 -15.47
CA VAL A 63 -3.84 -9.29 -15.92
C VAL A 63 -5.29 -9.73 -16.11
N TYR A 64 -6.21 -9.01 -15.47
CA TYR A 64 -7.64 -9.29 -15.57
C TYR A 64 -8.21 -8.58 -16.79
N SER A 65 -9.24 -9.17 -17.40
CA SER A 65 -9.89 -8.60 -18.59
C SER A 65 -11.03 -7.63 -18.25
N SER A 66 -11.38 -7.48 -16.96
CA SER A 66 -12.44 -6.57 -16.53
C SER A 66 -12.37 -6.30 -15.02
N LEU A 67 -12.91 -5.15 -14.61
CA LEU A 67 -13.01 -4.75 -13.21
C LEU A 67 -13.78 -5.78 -12.38
N THR A 68 -14.94 -6.24 -12.87
CA THR A 68 -15.77 -7.22 -12.15
C THR A 68 -15.00 -8.50 -11.80
N LYS A 69 -14.09 -8.98 -12.66
CA LYS A 69 -13.27 -10.17 -12.35
C LYS A 69 -12.27 -9.92 -11.22
N VAL A 70 -11.70 -8.71 -11.12
CA VAL A 70 -10.85 -8.34 -9.97
C VAL A 70 -11.68 -8.28 -8.70
N LEU A 71 -12.83 -7.61 -8.76
CA LEU A 71 -13.70 -7.39 -7.60
C LEU A 71 -14.31 -8.67 -7.02
N THR A 72 -14.29 -9.76 -7.78
CA THR A 72 -14.86 -11.06 -7.37
C THR A 72 -13.80 -12.13 -7.10
N ASP A 73 -12.51 -11.77 -7.12
CA ASP A 73 -11.44 -12.72 -6.80
C ASP A 73 -11.16 -12.76 -5.28
N HIS A 74 -11.69 -13.80 -4.63
CA HIS A 74 -11.52 -14.01 -3.19
C HIS A 74 -10.08 -14.33 -2.77
N LYS A 75 -9.25 -14.93 -3.64
CA LYS A 75 -7.85 -15.21 -3.31
C LYS A 75 -7.04 -13.92 -3.33
N LEU A 76 -7.37 -13.02 -4.26
CA LEU A 76 -6.80 -11.69 -4.33
C LEU A 76 -7.25 -10.84 -3.13
N ALA A 77 -8.51 -10.94 -2.73
CA ALA A 77 -9.02 -10.30 -1.51
C ALA A 77 -8.25 -10.75 -0.26
N ALA A 78 -8.00 -12.05 -0.09
CA ALA A 78 -7.23 -12.57 1.05
C ALA A 78 -5.80 -11.99 1.13
N LEU A 79 -5.12 -11.82 -0.01
CA LEU A 79 -3.84 -11.11 -0.05
C LEU A 79 -4.01 -9.61 0.24
N GLY A 80 -5.11 -9.03 -0.24
CA GLY A 80 -5.49 -7.64 -0.03
C GLY A 80 -5.73 -7.28 1.43
N ASP A 81 -6.38 -8.12 2.23
CA ASP A 81 -6.57 -7.91 3.68
C ASP A 81 -5.21 -7.70 4.37
N ALA A 82 -4.23 -8.57 4.09
CA ALA A 82 -2.89 -8.45 4.65
C ALA A 82 -2.18 -7.16 4.19
N PHE A 83 -2.23 -6.84 2.89
CA PHE A 83 -1.61 -5.65 2.34
C PHE A 83 -2.21 -4.35 2.92
N ILE A 84 -3.54 -4.26 2.98
CA ILE A 84 -4.25 -3.08 3.48
C ILE A 84 -4.00 -2.89 4.97
N ASN A 85 -4.03 -3.95 5.76
CA ASN A 85 -3.74 -3.87 7.18
C ASN A 85 -2.33 -3.32 7.43
N PHE A 86 -1.36 -3.72 6.61
CA PHE A 86 -0.01 -3.18 6.67
C PHE A 86 0.03 -1.70 6.26
N ALA A 87 -0.51 -1.33 5.10
CA ALA A 87 -0.52 0.05 4.63
C ALA A 87 -1.24 1.00 5.62
N TYR A 88 -2.36 0.56 6.19
CA TYR A 88 -3.11 1.32 7.18
C TYR A 88 -2.38 1.44 8.52
N SER A 89 -1.73 0.36 8.98
CA SER A 89 -0.87 0.40 10.17
C SER A 89 0.28 1.39 10.01
N LEU A 90 0.91 1.42 8.83
CA LEU A 90 1.93 2.41 8.50
C LEU A 90 1.37 3.84 8.51
N ALA A 91 0.21 4.07 7.90
CA ALA A 91 -0.44 5.39 7.90
C ALA A 91 -0.76 5.88 9.31
N LEU A 92 -1.30 5.02 10.18
CA LEU A 92 -1.53 5.36 11.58
C LEU A 92 -0.24 5.62 12.34
N SER A 93 0.80 4.83 12.06
CA SER A 93 2.11 5.01 12.70
C SER A 93 2.72 6.37 12.34
N ALA A 94 2.64 6.75 11.06
CA ALA A 94 3.08 8.05 10.56
C ALA A 94 2.26 9.18 11.21
N LYS A 95 0.93 9.07 11.23
CA LYS A 95 0.03 10.07 11.84
C LYS A 95 0.28 10.27 13.33
N ARG A 96 0.67 9.21 14.05
CA ARG A 96 0.92 9.22 15.50
C ARG A 96 2.37 9.50 15.90
N GLY A 97 3.31 9.46 14.94
CA GLY A 97 4.75 9.57 15.21
C GLY A 97 5.35 8.39 15.97
N LYS A 98 4.67 7.22 16.04
CA LYS A 98 5.18 6.01 16.71
C LYS A 98 4.67 4.74 16.03
N PRO A 99 5.43 3.63 16.04
CA PRO A 99 4.99 2.35 15.47
C PRO A 99 3.67 1.88 16.09
N SER A 100 2.72 1.47 15.26
CA SER A 100 1.43 0.93 15.67
C SER A 100 0.87 -0.04 14.63
N GLY A 101 0.14 -1.05 15.11
CA GLY A 101 -0.60 -1.99 14.27
C GLY A 101 -2.10 -1.76 14.39
N ALA A 102 -2.82 -1.88 13.29
CA ALA A 102 -4.28 -1.86 13.28
C ALA A 102 -4.82 -2.75 12.16
N ARG A 103 -5.92 -3.43 12.48
CA ARG A 103 -6.73 -4.13 11.50
C ARG A 103 -7.85 -3.23 11.01
N VAL A 104 -8.04 -3.17 9.70
CA VAL A 104 -9.14 -2.43 9.10
C VAL A 104 -10.43 -3.22 9.29
N LYS A 105 -11.48 -2.56 9.78
CA LYS A 105 -12.79 -3.20 9.92
C LYS A 105 -13.43 -3.34 8.54
N GLY A 106 -13.94 -4.52 8.18
CA GLY A 106 -14.63 -4.74 6.91
C GLY A 106 -15.80 -3.77 6.66
N ALA A 107 -16.49 -3.33 7.73
CA ALA A 107 -17.53 -2.31 7.62
C ALA A 107 -17.02 -0.94 7.12
N VAL A 108 -15.77 -0.58 7.42
CA VAL A 108 -15.12 0.65 6.89
C VAL A 108 -14.89 0.49 5.39
N LEU A 109 -14.30 -0.63 4.96
CA LEU A 109 -14.05 -0.92 3.54
C LEU A 109 -15.35 -0.99 2.74
N ALA A 110 -16.38 -1.67 3.26
CA ALA A 110 -17.67 -1.77 2.59
C ALA A 110 -18.38 -0.41 2.45
N LYS A 111 -18.18 0.53 3.39
CA LYS A 111 -18.69 1.90 3.28
C LYS A 111 -17.89 2.70 2.26
N ALA A 112 -16.55 2.62 2.33
CA ALA A 112 -15.65 3.29 1.41
C ALA A 112 -15.88 2.85 -0.04
N PHE A 113 -16.07 1.54 -0.27
CA PHE A 113 -16.36 0.95 -1.57
C PHE A 113 -17.64 1.49 -2.20
N ARG A 114 -18.72 1.60 -1.41
CA ARG A 114 -19.96 2.25 -1.88
C ARG A 114 -19.74 3.73 -2.17
N LYS A 115 -19.03 4.43 -1.28
CA LYS A 115 -18.74 5.87 -1.43
C LYS A 115 -17.91 6.17 -2.67
N ALA A 116 -17.00 5.28 -3.07
CA ALA A 116 -16.22 5.36 -4.30
C ALA A 116 -17.02 5.02 -5.58
N GLY A 117 -18.32 4.76 -5.48
CA GLY A 117 -19.19 4.44 -6.62
C GLY A 117 -18.94 3.06 -7.23
N LEU A 118 -18.17 2.19 -6.59
CA LEU A 118 -17.78 0.90 -7.17
C LEU A 118 -18.88 -0.17 -7.12
N ARG A 119 -19.96 0.08 -6.36
CA ARG A 119 -21.10 -0.84 -6.21
C ARG A 119 -21.76 -1.19 -7.54
N GLU A 120 -21.78 -0.28 -8.50
CA GLU A 120 -22.39 -0.49 -9.82
C GLU A 120 -21.69 -1.56 -10.67
N HIS A 121 -20.43 -1.87 -10.37
CA HIS A 121 -19.63 -2.87 -11.09
C HIS A 121 -19.75 -4.28 -10.49
N MET A 122 -20.54 -4.41 -9.42
CA MET A 122 -20.78 -5.67 -8.72
C MET A 122 -22.13 -6.28 -9.15
N PRO A 123 -22.28 -7.61 -9.09
CA PRO A 123 -23.56 -8.29 -9.24
C PRO A 123 -24.72 -7.69 -8.41
N SER A 124 -25.96 -8.05 -8.74
CA SER A 124 -27.14 -7.49 -8.06
C SER A 124 -27.21 -7.91 -6.58
N ARG A 125 -26.91 -9.18 -6.25
CA ARG A 125 -26.92 -9.72 -4.88
C ARG A 125 -25.52 -9.66 -4.26
N ILE A 126 -25.29 -8.69 -3.38
CA ILE A 126 -23.98 -8.43 -2.77
C ILE A 126 -24.16 -8.10 -1.28
N SER A 127 -23.39 -8.79 -0.43
CA SER A 127 -23.32 -8.50 1.01
C SER A 127 -22.30 -7.40 1.33
N SER A 128 -22.35 -6.84 2.54
CA SER A 128 -21.32 -5.92 3.03
C SER A 128 -19.94 -6.56 3.09
N HIS A 129 -19.85 -7.85 3.43
CA HIS A 129 -18.60 -8.59 3.44
C HIS A 129 -18.00 -8.68 2.03
N MET A 130 -18.81 -9.02 1.02
CA MET A 130 -18.34 -9.07 -0.37
C MET A 130 -17.84 -7.72 -0.89
N MET A 131 -18.41 -6.59 -0.42
CA MET A 131 -17.89 -5.26 -0.76
C MET A 131 -16.56 -4.95 -0.08
N ALA A 132 -16.33 -5.46 1.14
CA ALA A 132 -15.04 -5.33 1.80
C ALA A 132 -13.97 -6.13 1.04
N ASP A 133 -14.24 -7.39 0.74
CA ASP A 133 -13.36 -8.27 -0.03
C ASP A 133 -13.05 -7.68 -1.42
N ALA A 134 -14.05 -7.10 -2.09
CA ALA A 134 -13.87 -6.44 -3.38
C ALA A 134 -12.93 -5.22 -3.30
N ALA A 135 -13.01 -4.44 -2.22
CA ALA A 135 -12.09 -3.34 -1.98
C ALA A 135 -10.66 -3.87 -1.75
N GLU A 136 -10.52 -4.95 -0.98
CA GLU A 136 -9.24 -5.61 -0.70
C GLU A 136 -8.57 -6.11 -1.98
N ALA A 137 -9.33 -6.83 -2.81
CA ALA A 137 -8.86 -7.33 -4.09
C ALA A 137 -8.43 -6.20 -5.03
N LEU A 138 -9.23 -5.14 -5.14
CA LEU A 138 -8.93 -4.02 -6.04
C LEU A 138 -7.66 -3.29 -5.64
N ILE A 139 -7.48 -3.01 -4.35
CA ILE A 139 -6.32 -2.26 -3.86
C ILE A 139 -5.02 -3.02 -4.11
N VAL A 140 -5.00 -4.31 -3.77
CA VAL A 140 -3.78 -5.11 -3.97
C VAL A 140 -3.52 -5.39 -5.44
N TYR A 141 -4.56 -5.56 -6.25
CA TYR A 141 -4.43 -5.66 -7.70
C TYR A 141 -3.72 -4.42 -8.28
N ALA A 142 -4.20 -3.23 -7.90
CA ALA A 142 -3.64 -1.98 -8.38
C ALA A 142 -2.16 -1.83 -8.00
N TRP A 143 -1.79 -2.25 -6.79
CA TRP A 143 -0.39 -2.26 -6.35
C TRP A 143 0.45 -3.27 -7.14
N LEU A 144 -0.01 -4.52 -7.28
CA LEU A 144 0.68 -5.57 -8.04
C LEU A 144 0.88 -5.17 -9.52
N GLN A 145 -0.05 -4.43 -10.10
CA GLN A 145 0.03 -3.95 -11.47
C GLN A 145 0.75 -2.60 -11.62
N ASN A 146 1.32 -2.05 -10.55
CA ASN A 146 2.01 -0.75 -10.50
C ASN A 146 1.13 0.46 -10.88
N HIS A 147 -0.19 0.37 -10.70
CA HIS A 147 -1.09 1.52 -10.83
C HIS A 147 -1.03 2.46 -9.61
N ILE A 148 -0.58 1.94 -8.48
CA ILE A 148 -0.36 2.70 -7.25
C ILE A 148 0.83 2.11 -6.47
N THR A 149 1.54 2.94 -5.71
CA THR A 149 2.61 2.46 -4.81
C THR A 149 2.12 2.36 -3.36
N LEU A 150 2.87 1.63 -2.53
CA LEU A 150 2.57 1.55 -1.09
C LEU A 150 2.62 2.94 -0.44
N GLU A 151 3.59 3.76 -0.81
CA GLU A 151 3.76 5.13 -0.31
C GLU A 151 2.55 6.00 -0.66
N GLU A 152 2.03 5.88 -1.89
CA GLU A 152 0.80 6.59 -2.27
C GLU A 152 -0.40 6.15 -1.43
N CYS A 153 -0.56 4.83 -1.18
CA CYS A 153 -1.60 4.33 -0.29
C CYS A 153 -1.46 4.92 1.12
N VAL A 154 -0.26 4.88 1.70
CA VAL A 154 0.03 5.38 3.04
C VAL A 154 -0.24 6.88 3.15
N VAL A 155 0.21 7.68 2.17
CA VAL A 155 0.02 9.13 2.15
C VAL A 155 -1.46 9.50 2.05
N THR A 156 -2.22 8.83 1.18
CA THR A 156 -3.68 9.04 1.08
C THR A 156 -4.39 8.70 2.39
N LEU A 157 -4.10 7.53 2.97
CA LEU A 157 -4.73 7.11 4.24
C LEU A 157 -4.31 7.97 5.44
N CYS A 158 -3.09 8.51 5.45
CA CYS A 158 -2.58 9.34 6.54
C CYS A 158 -3.22 10.74 6.55
N LYS A 159 -3.50 11.31 5.36
CA LYS A 159 -4.08 12.65 5.20
C LYS A 159 -5.57 12.70 5.50
N ALA A 160 -6.28 11.59 5.38
CA ALA A 160 -7.70 11.55 5.61
C ALA A 160 -8.08 11.83 7.07
N GLU A 161 -9.21 12.52 7.26
CA GLU A 161 -9.78 12.82 8.57
C GLU A 161 -10.26 11.53 9.24
N ASP A 162 -11.06 10.74 8.52
CA ASP A 162 -11.49 9.41 8.93
C ASP A 162 -11.14 8.34 7.89
N SER A 163 -11.23 7.08 8.33
CA SER A 163 -10.79 5.94 7.53
C SER A 163 -11.72 5.62 6.37
N VAL A 164 -13.03 5.89 6.47
CA VAL A 164 -13.96 5.67 5.36
C VAL A 164 -13.61 6.60 4.21
N GLU A 165 -13.37 7.89 4.49
CA GLU A 165 -12.95 8.86 3.48
C GLU A 165 -11.60 8.48 2.86
N GLY A 166 -10.61 8.15 3.69
CA GLY A 166 -9.28 7.78 3.18
C GLY A 166 -9.30 6.56 2.26
N PHE A 167 -10.08 5.53 2.60
CA PHE A 167 -10.24 4.38 1.71
C PHE A 167 -11.09 4.72 0.48
N ALA A 168 -12.11 5.57 0.59
CA ALA A 168 -12.92 5.97 -0.56
C ALA A 168 -12.09 6.77 -1.58
N GLU A 169 -11.28 7.73 -1.12
CA GLU A 169 -10.35 8.48 -1.97
C GLU A 169 -9.34 7.54 -2.65
N LEU A 170 -8.75 6.62 -1.88
CA LEU A 170 -7.82 5.63 -2.41
C LEU A 170 -8.45 4.77 -3.51
N LEU A 171 -9.65 4.26 -3.28
CA LEU A 171 -10.39 3.43 -4.23
C LEU A 171 -10.77 4.20 -5.50
N SER A 172 -11.23 5.45 -5.38
CA SER A 172 -11.52 6.32 -6.53
C SER A 172 -10.27 6.57 -7.37
N LYS A 173 -9.15 6.92 -6.72
CA LYS A 173 -7.86 7.12 -7.38
C LYS A 173 -7.37 5.87 -8.11
N ILE A 174 -7.60 4.70 -7.53
CA ILE A 174 -7.27 3.42 -8.17
C ILE A 174 -8.17 3.17 -9.39
N ARG A 175 -9.48 3.38 -9.25
CA ARG A 175 -10.45 3.21 -10.35
C ARG A 175 -10.06 4.03 -11.59
N GLU A 176 -9.59 5.26 -11.40
CA GLU A 176 -9.16 6.15 -12.50
C GLU A 176 -7.90 5.66 -13.23
N ARG A 177 -7.04 4.92 -12.53
CA ARG A 177 -5.73 4.48 -13.06
C ARG A 177 -5.74 3.06 -13.61
N VAL A 178 -6.59 2.20 -13.08
CA VAL A 178 -6.72 0.82 -13.54
C VAL A 178 -7.50 0.81 -14.85
N LYS A 179 -6.88 0.30 -15.91
CA LYS A 179 -7.50 0.09 -17.22
C LYS A 179 -7.55 -1.40 -17.50
N PHE A 180 -8.66 -1.86 -18.05
CA PHE A 180 -8.93 -3.25 -18.40
C PHE A 180 -9.02 -3.39 -19.92
#